data_AF-A0A9K3PN18-F1
#
_entry.id   AF-A0A9K3PN18-F1
#
_cell.length_a   1.000
_cell.length_b   1.000
_cell.length_c   1.000
_cell.angle_alpha   90.00
_cell.angle_beta   90.00
_cell.angle_gamma   90.00
#
_symmetry.space_group_name_H-M   'P 1'
#
loop_
_entity.id
_entity.type
_entity.pdbx_description
1 polymer ?
#
loop_
_entity_poly.entity_id
_entity_poly.type
_entity_poly.pdbx_seq_one_letter_code
_entity_poly.pdbx_strand_id
1 'polypeptide(L)'
;MMIVHFLLLLANSLCQVTAFVASADRVAATTHLHAGPKTTGGDETRRRQRSDSRLASAERLAQRRKDQQEAQHLKQKEVSFDGKILTSNQNPNLDAPFFDLESAITSSSLRCMTPELQYGEDNETSKTRLFEYMSLDDLFEANFGFSERFNADADFRNQLRSAIRQDVFDTTPFYANLSEKAASILLLSDSSLEGSWRIRDDVEELRMKRTTRVLQKAFQDADRDIASIPTGDDLFRAIGKLCGRQASTHFIDIFGVQDRTINHSWHLDAGCSPGGCRTVLWGFPPEKDYSGCGVFSHVVSLKKQCLAPPSHNRMEPLLFEGSVPEDFIVRPPYEKGMELLMYRDIDVLHSAPDVAYRTSIMRFM
;
A
#
# COMPACT_ATOMS: atom_id res chain seq x y z
N MET A 1 26.85 18.76 -4.49
CA MET A 1 26.05 18.07 -5.52
C MET A 1 25.37 16.86 -4.90
N MET A 2 24.40 17.13 -4.02
CA MET A 2 23.49 16.14 -3.42
C MET A 2 22.10 16.54 -3.91
N ILE A 3 21.40 15.64 -4.60
CA ILE A 3 19.94 15.54 -4.87
C ILE A 3 19.84 14.50 -6.00
N VAL A 4 19.70 13.20 -5.66
CA VAL A 4 18.99 12.13 -6.44
C VAL A 4 18.80 10.89 -5.54
N HIS A 5 18.24 11.00 -4.33
CA HIS A 5 17.96 9.81 -3.48
C HIS A 5 16.72 9.95 -2.60
N PHE A 6 15.64 10.55 -3.13
CA PHE A 6 14.43 10.81 -2.34
C PHE A 6 13.09 10.51 -3.03
N LEU A 7 13.08 9.72 -4.11
CA LEU A 7 11.85 9.29 -4.81
C LEU A 7 11.81 7.77 -4.99
N LEU A 8 11.99 7.03 -3.90
CA LEU A 8 11.87 5.57 -3.84
C LEU A 8 11.22 5.15 -2.51
N LEU A 9 10.21 5.91 -2.06
CA LEU A 9 9.51 5.71 -0.78
C LEU A 9 8.01 5.42 -0.93
N LEU A 10 7.54 5.09 -2.13
CA LEU A 10 6.16 4.60 -2.33
C LEU A 10 6.04 3.26 -3.06
N ALA A 11 7.16 2.66 -3.47
CA ALA A 11 7.26 1.23 -3.80
C ALA A 11 7.93 0.40 -2.68
N ASN A 12 8.31 1.05 -1.55
CA ASN A 12 9.13 0.44 -0.50
C ASN A 12 8.41 0.14 0.82
N SER A 13 7.07 0.12 0.84
CA SER A 13 6.37 -0.53 1.97
C SER A 13 6.49 -2.06 1.92
N LEU A 14 7.11 -2.64 0.88
CA LEU A 14 7.37 -4.07 0.73
C LEU A 14 8.85 -4.47 0.97
N CYS A 15 9.73 -3.53 1.35
CA CYS A 15 11.15 -3.88 1.50
C CYS A 15 11.91 -2.94 2.45
N GLN A 16 11.56 -2.93 3.75
CA GLN A 16 12.49 -2.57 4.84
C GLN A 16 11.90 -2.82 6.25
N VAL A 17 12.02 -4.05 6.76
CA VAL A 17 11.98 -4.31 8.21
C VAL A 17 13.17 -5.16 8.69
N THR A 18 14.19 -5.42 7.87
CA THR A 18 15.34 -6.27 8.24
C THR A 18 16.69 -5.55 8.37
N ALA A 19 16.73 -4.25 8.64
CA ALA A 19 18.00 -3.57 8.89
C ALA A 19 17.90 -2.40 9.88
N PHE A 20 17.63 -2.66 11.17
CA PHE A 20 17.83 -1.63 12.20
C PHE A 20 18.12 -2.16 13.62
N VAL A 21 19.00 -3.14 13.80
CA VAL A 21 19.78 -3.31 15.06
C VAL A 21 21.13 -3.99 14.74
N ALA A 22 22.11 -3.24 14.25
CA ALA A 22 23.51 -3.67 14.26
C ALA A 22 24.46 -2.48 14.02
N SER A 23 24.49 -1.50 14.92
CA SER A 23 25.63 -0.60 15.03
C SER A 23 25.60 0.17 16.36
N ALA A 24 25.92 -0.52 17.44
CA ALA A 24 26.32 0.10 18.68
C ALA A 24 27.38 -0.80 19.30
N ASP A 25 28.59 -0.74 18.76
CA ASP A 25 29.81 -0.95 19.54
C ASP A 25 31.05 -0.67 18.70
N ARG A 26 32.05 -0.07 19.38
CA ARG A 26 33.43 0.26 18.96
C ARG A 26 33.67 1.70 18.51
N VAL A 27 34.00 2.54 19.48
CA VAL A 27 35.08 3.52 19.31
C VAL A 27 36.16 3.21 20.33
N ALA A 28 37.26 2.65 19.84
CA ALA A 28 38.54 2.57 20.55
C ALA A 28 39.57 3.40 19.78
N ALA A 29 40.40 4.08 20.56
CA ALA A 29 41.38 5.09 20.18
C ALA A 29 42.46 4.61 19.20
N THR A 30 42.97 5.53 18.37
CA THR A 30 44.42 5.66 18.16
C THR A 30 44.80 7.04 17.62
N THR A 31 45.75 7.69 18.30
CA THR A 31 46.50 8.89 17.94
C THR A 31 47.55 8.61 16.86
N HIS A 32 47.82 9.55 15.94
CA HIS A 32 49.16 9.77 15.39
C HIS A 32 49.36 11.20 14.83
N LEU A 33 50.59 11.69 15.00
CA LEU A 33 51.17 13.01 14.74
C LEU A 33 51.43 13.29 13.24
N HIS A 34 51.39 14.56 12.78
CA HIS A 34 52.58 15.35 12.38
C HIS A 34 52.29 16.70 11.67
N ALA A 35 53.10 17.71 12.08
CA ALA A 35 53.78 18.80 11.34
C ALA A 35 53.02 19.79 10.41
N GLY A 36 53.23 21.09 10.68
CA GLY A 36 52.76 22.25 9.89
C GLY A 36 53.55 22.53 8.59
N PRO A 37 53.33 23.68 7.89
CA PRO A 37 54.18 24.86 8.16
C PRO A 37 53.60 26.28 7.84
N LYS A 38 54.29 27.27 8.45
CA LYS A 38 54.70 28.64 8.05
C LYS A 38 53.85 29.57 7.13
N THR A 39 53.84 30.82 7.58
CA THR A 39 53.32 32.10 7.04
C THR A 39 54.26 32.81 6.04
N THR A 40 53.72 33.63 5.11
CA THR A 40 54.20 35.01 4.75
C THR A 40 53.33 35.75 3.70
N GLY A 41 53.17 37.09 3.88
CA GLY A 41 52.91 38.16 2.87
C GLY A 41 51.51 38.25 2.22
N GLY A 42 50.89 39.38 1.87
CA GLY A 42 51.26 40.80 1.82
C GLY A 42 50.53 41.52 0.65
N ASP A 43 49.60 42.43 0.96
CA ASP A 43 49.35 43.72 0.26
C ASP A 43 48.58 43.86 -1.10
N GLU A 44 47.57 43.04 -1.41
CA GLU A 44 46.66 43.26 -2.58
C GLU A 44 45.16 43.48 -2.24
N THR A 45 44.82 43.66 -0.96
CA THR A 45 43.44 43.39 -0.48
C THR A 45 42.43 44.52 -0.65
N ARG A 46 42.85 45.75 -1.01
CA ARG A 46 41.96 46.94 -0.93
C ARG A 46 41.20 47.32 -2.20
N ARG A 47 41.61 46.87 -3.40
CA ARG A 47 40.91 47.21 -4.65
C ARG A 47 39.83 46.19 -5.06
N ARG A 48 39.92 44.95 -4.58
CA ARG A 48 38.90 43.89 -4.75
C ARG A 48 37.65 44.09 -3.88
N GLN A 49 37.77 44.73 -2.72
CA GLN A 49 36.64 44.90 -1.78
C GLN A 49 35.44 45.70 -2.31
N ARG A 50 35.61 46.56 -3.34
CA ARG A 50 34.50 47.36 -3.90
C ARG A 50 33.76 46.68 -5.06
N SER A 51 34.39 45.77 -5.80
CA SER A 51 33.71 44.93 -6.80
C SER A 51 32.92 43.81 -6.13
N ASP A 52 33.48 43.24 -5.06
CA ASP A 52 32.88 42.11 -4.35
C ASP A 52 31.59 42.52 -3.61
N SER A 53 31.49 43.77 -3.13
CA SER A 53 30.28 44.22 -2.42
C SER A 53 29.08 44.47 -3.35
N ARG A 54 29.31 44.84 -4.63
CA ARG A 54 28.24 45.01 -5.62
C ARG A 54 27.74 43.66 -6.13
N LEU A 55 28.63 42.70 -6.36
CA LEU A 55 28.28 41.32 -6.69
C LEU A 55 27.49 40.66 -5.55
N ALA A 56 27.97 40.80 -4.31
CA ALA A 56 27.27 40.28 -3.14
C ALA A 56 25.88 40.93 -2.92
N SER A 57 25.69 42.19 -3.33
CA SER A 57 24.39 42.86 -3.24
C SER A 57 23.41 42.39 -4.33
N ALA A 58 23.90 42.16 -5.56
CA ALA A 58 23.11 41.61 -6.65
C ALA A 58 22.68 40.16 -6.37
N GLU A 59 23.58 39.34 -5.83
CA GLU A 59 23.31 37.95 -5.42
C GLU A 59 22.24 37.89 -4.32
N ARG A 60 22.31 38.77 -3.30
CA ARG A 60 21.27 38.85 -2.26
C ARG A 60 19.92 39.28 -2.81
N LEU A 61 19.88 40.14 -3.82
CA LEU A 61 18.63 40.59 -4.43
C LEU A 61 18.02 39.48 -5.32
N ALA A 62 18.86 38.74 -6.04
CA ALA A 62 18.46 37.56 -6.80
C ALA A 62 17.93 36.44 -5.88
N GLN A 63 18.62 36.19 -4.77
CA GLN A 63 18.19 35.22 -3.76
C GLN A 63 16.85 35.63 -3.15
N ARG A 64 16.68 36.89 -2.74
CA ARG A 64 15.38 37.37 -2.21
C ARG A 64 14.23 37.26 -3.20
N ARG A 65 14.48 37.49 -4.50
CA ARG A 65 13.46 37.30 -5.55
C ARG A 65 13.10 35.82 -5.73
N LYS A 66 14.09 34.94 -5.66
CA LYS A 66 13.88 33.48 -5.68
C LYS A 66 13.08 33.03 -4.45
N ASP A 67 13.44 33.49 -3.26
CA ASP A 67 12.74 33.18 -2.01
C ASP A 67 11.29 33.72 -2.03
N GLN A 68 11.07 34.92 -2.59
CA GLN A 68 9.73 35.49 -2.75
C GLN A 68 8.88 34.74 -3.80
N GLN A 69 9.49 34.29 -4.90
CA GLN A 69 8.82 33.45 -5.89
C GLN A 69 8.49 32.06 -5.32
N GLU A 70 9.40 31.44 -4.58
CA GLU A 70 9.15 30.18 -3.87
C GLU A 70 8.04 30.33 -2.82
N ALA A 71 8.04 31.42 -2.04
CA ALA A 71 6.99 31.72 -1.07
C ALA A 71 5.63 32.02 -1.72
N GLN A 72 5.61 32.66 -2.89
CA GLN A 72 4.38 32.87 -3.67
C GLN A 72 3.88 31.57 -4.31
N HIS A 73 4.78 30.70 -4.78
CA HIS A 73 4.43 29.38 -5.28
C HIS A 73 3.89 28.47 -4.16
N LEU A 74 4.43 28.58 -2.95
CA LEU A 74 3.91 27.89 -1.76
C LEU A 74 2.53 28.40 -1.35
N LYS A 75 2.30 29.72 -1.42
CA LYS A 75 0.99 30.33 -1.12
C LYS A 75 -0.09 30.06 -2.17
N GLN A 76 0.28 29.90 -3.44
CA GLN A 76 -0.68 29.53 -4.51
C GLN A 76 -1.03 28.04 -4.54
N LYS A 77 -0.37 27.21 -3.71
CA LYS A 77 -0.55 25.75 -3.69
C LYS A 77 -1.29 25.21 -2.47
N GLU A 78 -1.94 26.06 -1.67
CA GLU A 78 -2.96 25.61 -0.71
C GLU A 78 -4.34 25.61 -1.39
N VAL A 79 -4.46 24.91 -2.53
CA VAL A 79 -5.76 24.32 -2.84
C VAL A 79 -5.91 23.23 -1.80
N SER A 80 -6.84 23.41 -0.86
CA SER A 80 -7.10 22.41 0.18
C SER A 80 -7.32 21.06 -0.51
N PHE A 81 -6.46 20.08 -0.20
CA PHE A 81 -6.62 18.74 -0.71
C PHE A 81 -7.91 18.15 -0.12
N ASP A 82 -8.96 18.08 -0.93
CA ASP A 82 -10.21 17.44 -0.54
C ASP A 82 -10.27 16.08 -1.22
N GLY A 83 -9.86 15.05 -0.49
CA GLY A 83 -9.84 13.68 -0.99
C GLY A 83 -11.19 13.21 -1.50
N LYS A 84 -12.30 13.65 -0.89
CA LYS A 84 -13.66 13.27 -1.26
C LYS A 84 -14.08 13.88 -2.60
N ILE A 85 -13.78 15.17 -2.80
CA ILE A 85 -14.03 15.82 -4.10
C ILE A 85 -13.18 15.15 -5.18
N LEU A 86 -11.90 14.88 -4.89
CA LEU A 86 -11.00 14.29 -5.86
C LEU A 86 -11.40 12.85 -6.24
N THR A 87 -11.85 12.02 -5.29
CA THR A 87 -12.36 10.68 -5.62
C THR A 87 -13.71 10.71 -6.31
N SER A 88 -14.57 11.70 -6.05
CA SER A 88 -15.84 11.84 -6.77
C SER A 88 -15.68 12.13 -8.27
N ASN A 89 -14.51 12.63 -8.67
CA ASN A 89 -14.16 12.87 -10.08
C ASN A 89 -13.55 11.64 -10.77
N GLN A 90 -13.28 10.55 -10.04
CA GLN A 90 -12.74 9.33 -10.61
C GLN A 90 -13.85 8.54 -11.30
N ASN A 91 -13.71 8.33 -12.61
CA ASN A 91 -14.62 7.47 -13.37
C ASN A 91 -14.25 6.00 -13.14
N PRO A 92 -15.19 5.13 -12.68
CA PRO A 92 -14.96 3.71 -12.50
C PRO A 92 -14.41 2.96 -13.72
N ASN A 93 -14.79 3.39 -14.93
CA ASN A 93 -14.42 2.75 -16.21
C ASN A 93 -14.56 1.21 -16.19
N LEU A 94 -15.72 0.72 -15.72
CA LEU A 94 -15.93 -0.71 -15.53
C LEU A 94 -15.98 -1.52 -16.84
N ASP A 95 -16.08 -0.86 -17.98
CA ASP A 95 -16.14 -1.48 -19.31
C ASP A 95 -14.80 -1.36 -20.06
N ALA A 96 -13.71 -1.08 -19.34
CA ALA A 96 -12.36 -1.03 -19.89
C ALA A 96 -12.02 -2.33 -20.65
N PRO A 97 -11.41 -2.24 -21.85
CA PRO A 97 -10.99 -3.41 -22.61
C PRO A 97 -9.79 -4.10 -21.95
N PHE A 98 -9.51 -5.34 -22.38
CA PHE A 98 -8.30 -6.05 -21.98
C PHE A 98 -7.05 -5.35 -22.53
N PHE A 99 -6.04 -5.22 -21.68
CA PHE A 99 -4.76 -4.61 -22.02
C PHE A 99 -3.76 -5.65 -22.53
N ASP A 100 -3.19 -5.39 -23.71
CA ASP A 100 -2.14 -6.21 -24.31
C ASP A 100 -0.77 -5.79 -23.79
N LEU A 101 -0.38 -6.38 -22.66
CA LEU A 101 0.89 -6.10 -21.98
C LEU A 101 2.12 -6.49 -22.84
N GLU A 102 2.02 -7.58 -23.60
CA GLU A 102 3.10 -8.06 -24.46
C GLU A 102 3.42 -7.04 -25.57
N SER A 103 2.38 -6.54 -26.23
CA SER A 103 2.50 -5.49 -27.24
C SER A 103 2.99 -4.17 -26.63
N ALA A 104 2.52 -3.80 -25.43
CA ALA A 104 2.96 -2.60 -24.72
C ALA A 104 4.46 -2.65 -24.36
N ILE A 105 4.97 -3.81 -23.96
CA ILE A 105 6.40 -4.01 -23.65
C ILE A 105 7.23 -3.98 -24.93
N THR A 106 6.77 -4.64 -25.99
CA THR A 106 7.50 -4.70 -27.27
C THR A 106 7.59 -3.32 -27.94
N SER A 107 6.54 -2.51 -27.82
CA SER A 107 6.52 -1.13 -28.32
C SER A 107 7.21 -0.12 -27.40
N SER A 108 7.75 -0.55 -26.26
CA SER A 108 8.42 0.27 -25.24
C SER A 108 7.53 1.33 -24.58
N SER A 109 6.19 1.17 -24.60
CA SER A 109 5.28 2.03 -23.83
C SER A 109 5.26 1.66 -22.35
N LEU A 110 5.58 0.40 -22.05
CA LEU A 110 5.88 -0.11 -20.71
C LEU A 110 7.18 -0.88 -20.74
N ARG A 111 7.88 -0.92 -19.60
CA ARG A 111 9.10 -1.71 -19.43
C ARG A 111 8.99 -2.54 -18.15
N CYS A 112 9.05 -3.86 -18.27
CA CYS A 112 9.18 -4.71 -17.10
C CYS A 112 10.62 -4.63 -16.56
N MET A 113 10.77 -4.45 -15.25
CA MET A 113 12.07 -4.44 -14.57
C MET A 113 12.64 -5.85 -14.37
N THR A 114 11.78 -6.86 -14.42
CA THR A 114 12.17 -8.27 -14.38
C THR A 114 12.35 -8.78 -15.82
N PRO A 115 13.51 -9.36 -16.16
CA PRO A 115 13.71 -9.96 -17.47
C PRO A 115 12.84 -11.23 -17.64
N GLU A 116 12.51 -11.57 -18.89
CA GLU A 116 11.96 -12.89 -19.26
C GLU A 116 10.59 -13.24 -18.66
N LEU A 117 9.63 -12.31 -18.76
CA LEU A 117 8.22 -12.64 -18.48
C LEU A 117 7.74 -13.81 -19.34
N GLN A 118 6.87 -14.62 -18.76
CA GLN A 118 6.17 -15.69 -19.46
C GLN A 118 4.71 -15.30 -19.66
N TYR A 119 4.16 -15.61 -20.83
CA TYR A 119 2.75 -15.38 -21.13
C TYR A 119 2.01 -16.71 -21.18
N GLY A 120 0.91 -16.78 -20.44
CA GLY A 120 0.04 -17.93 -20.38
C GLY A 120 -1.09 -17.85 -21.39
N GLU A 121 -2.24 -18.39 -21.00
CA GLU A 121 -3.44 -18.47 -21.84
C GLU A 121 -4.05 -17.09 -22.12
N ASP A 122 -4.72 -16.97 -23.27
CA ASP A 122 -5.51 -15.79 -23.64
C ASP A 122 -6.79 -15.74 -22.78
N ASN A 123 -6.92 -14.66 -22.01
CA ASN A 123 -8.11 -14.34 -21.21
C ASN A 123 -9.23 -13.73 -22.06
N GLU A 124 -8.98 -13.37 -23.34
CA GLU A 124 -9.96 -12.71 -24.23
C GLU A 124 -11.24 -13.56 -24.48
N THR A 125 -11.16 -14.87 -24.27
CA THR A 125 -12.34 -15.76 -24.37
C THR A 125 -13.24 -15.69 -23.14
N SER A 126 -12.72 -15.21 -22.01
CA SER A 126 -13.48 -14.94 -20.79
C SER A 126 -14.26 -13.64 -20.98
N LYS A 127 -15.57 -13.73 -21.23
CA LYS A 127 -16.45 -12.56 -21.33
C LYS A 127 -16.62 -11.79 -20.01
N THR A 128 -15.92 -12.19 -18.94
CA THR A 128 -16.05 -11.64 -17.60
C THR A 128 -14.80 -10.87 -17.19
N ARG A 129 -15.01 -9.82 -16.39
CA ARG A 129 -13.94 -9.05 -15.73
C ARG A 129 -13.04 -10.01 -14.94
N LEU A 130 -11.74 -9.70 -14.87
CA LEU A 130 -10.75 -10.53 -14.15
C LEU A 130 -10.66 -10.19 -12.65
N PHE A 131 -11.63 -9.42 -12.16
CA PHE A 131 -11.85 -9.20 -10.74
C PHE A 131 -13.33 -9.35 -10.39
N GLU A 132 -13.60 -9.71 -9.15
CA GLU A 132 -14.93 -9.99 -8.61
C GLU A 132 -15.13 -9.25 -7.28
N TYR A 133 -16.36 -8.88 -6.99
CA TYR A 133 -16.77 -8.39 -5.67
C TYR A 133 -17.44 -9.47 -4.85
N MET A 134 -17.37 -9.35 -3.53
CA MET A 134 -18.13 -10.19 -2.60
C MET A 134 -18.53 -9.37 -1.37
N SER A 135 -19.73 -9.64 -0.86
CA SER A 135 -20.20 -9.04 0.38
C SER A 135 -19.59 -9.72 1.61
N LEU A 136 -19.37 -8.98 2.69
CA LEU A 136 -19.07 -9.59 4.00
C LEU A 136 -20.19 -10.52 4.50
N ASP A 137 -21.44 -10.31 4.07
CA ASP A 137 -22.55 -11.19 4.44
C ASP A 137 -22.43 -12.57 3.77
N ASP A 138 -21.79 -12.64 2.61
CA ASP A 138 -21.62 -13.89 1.84
C ASP A 138 -20.49 -14.78 2.39
N LEU A 139 -19.70 -14.30 3.35
CA LEU A 139 -18.64 -15.08 4.00
C LEU A 139 -19.18 -16.21 4.88
N PHE A 140 -20.43 -16.10 5.33
CA PHE A 140 -21.03 -17.00 6.29
C PHE A 140 -22.44 -17.37 5.84
N GLU A 141 -22.87 -18.60 6.11
CA GLU A 141 -24.20 -19.08 5.73
C GLU A 141 -25.33 -18.31 6.45
N ALA A 142 -25.06 -17.85 7.67
CA ALA A 142 -26.00 -17.06 8.44
C ALA A 142 -25.88 -15.58 8.07
N ASN A 143 -26.99 -14.95 7.69
CA ASN A 143 -27.03 -13.50 7.54
C ASN A 143 -27.14 -12.84 8.92
N PHE A 144 -26.09 -12.15 9.34
CA PHE A 144 -26.05 -11.37 10.58
C PHE A 144 -25.96 -9.87 10.36
N GLY A 145 -26.12 -9.42 9.11
CA GLY A 145 -26.00 -8.01 8.73
C GLY A 145 -24.58 -7.48 8.95
N PHE A 146 -23.56 -8.30 8.64
CA PHE A 146 -22.17 -7.85 8.69
C PHE A 146 -21.96 -6.68 7.74
N SER A 147 -22.35 -6.82 6.48
CA SER A 147 -22.18 -5.78 5.47
C SER A 147 -22.89 -4.50 5.91
N GLU A 148 -24.14 -4.60 6.38
CA GLU A 148 -24.89 -3.46 6.92
C GLU A 148 -24.15 -2.79 8.08
N ARG A 149 -23.76 -3.55 9.11
CA ARG A 149 -23.08 -2.99 10.29
C ARG A 149 -21.72 -2.40 9.92
N PHE A 150 -20.97 -3.09 9.06
CA PHE A 150 -19.68 -2.63 8.58
C PHE A 150 -19.81 -1.30 7.86
N ASN A 151 -20.82 -1.09 7.01
CA ASN A 151 -20.97 0.15 6.26
C ASN A 151 -21.54 1.31 7.10
N ALA A 152 -22.53 1.04 7.95
CA ALA A 152 -23.24 2.07 8.72
C ALA A 152 -22.45 2.58 9.95
N ASP A 153 -21.55 1.78 10.52
CA ASP A 153 -20.87 2.07 11.79
C ASP A 153 -19.35 2.21 11.62
N ALA A 154 -18.88 3.45 11.50
CA ALA A 154 -17.46 3.77 11.40
C ALA A 154 -16.65 3.39 12.66
N ASP A 155 -17.26 3.48 13.85
CA ASP A 155 -16.60 3.12 15.10
C ASP A 155 -16.38 1.61 15.19
N PHE A 156 -17.36 0.82 14.73
CA PHE A 156 -17.20 -0.62 14.58
C PHE A 156 -16.08 -0.97 13.61
N ARG A 157 -16.02 -0.35 12.41
CA ARG A 157 -14.92 -0.60 11.45
C ARG A 157 -13.55 -0.30 12.05
N ASN A 158 -13.43 0.82 12.76
CA ASN A 158 -12.17 1.22 13.39
C ASN A 158 -11.77 0.27 14.52
N GLN A 159 -12.72 -0.15 15.36
CA GLN A 159 -12.48 -1.16 16.41
C GLN A 159 -12.08 -2.51 15.80
N LEU A 160 -12.77 -2.94 14.74
CA LEU A 160 -12.49 -4.19 14.05
C LEU A 160 -11.09 -4.18 13.43
N ARG A 161 -10.73 -3.12 12.68
CA ARG A 161 -9.39 -2.96 12.13
C ARG A 161 -8.33 -2.96 13.23
N SER A 162 -8.52 -2.18 14.29
CA SER A 162 -7.56 -2.11 15.40
C SER A 162 -7.38 -3.45 16.10
N ALA A 163 -8.46 -4.20 16.29
CA ALA A 163 -8.42 -5.53 16.89
C ALA A 163 -7.69 -6.54 16.00
N ILE A 164 -7.96 -6.53 14.69
CA ILE A 164 -7.25 -7.35 13.70
C ILE A 164 -5.76 -7.05 13.73
N ARG A 165 -5.37 -5.76 13.69
CA ARG A 165 -3.96 -5.34 13.73
C ARG A 165 -3.25 -5.88 14.97
N GLN A 166 -3.87 -5.73 16.14
CA GLN A 166 -3.29 -6.22 17.40
C GLN A 166 -3.18 -7.75 17.42
N ASP A 167 -4.20 -8.48 16.96
CA ASP A 167 -4.15 -9.94 16.92
C ASP A 167 -3.09 -10.44 15.93
N VAL A 168 -2.98 -9.84 14.73
CA VAL A 168 -1.92 -10.16 13.76
C VAL A 168 -0.54 -9.84 14.31
N PHE A 169 -0.38 -8.68 14.96
CA PHE A 169 0.87 -8.25 15.56
C PHE A 169 1.34 -9.25 16.62
N ASP A 170 0.48 -9.58 17.58
CA ASP A 170 0.81 -10.47 18.71
C ASP A 170 1.15 -11.90 18.25
N THR A 171 0.60 -12.32 17.12
CA THR A 171 0.70 -13.71 16.65
C THR A 171 1.71 -13.89 15.52
N THR A 172 2.33 -12.81 15.05
CA THR A 172 3.40 -12.88 14.03
C THR A 172 4.75 -13.00 14.75
N PRO A 173 5.49 -14.12 14.60
CA PRO A 173 6.71 -14.38 15.37
C PRO A 173 7.79 -13.29 15.24
N PHE A 174 7.85 -12.63 14.10
CA PHE A 174 8.78 -11.54 13.83
C PHE A 174 8.64 -10.38 14.84
N TYR A 175 7.44 -10.14 15.38
CA TYR A 175 7.18 -9.03 16.30
C TYR A 175 7.38 -9.37 17.78
N ALA A 176 7.56 -10.64 18.14
CA ALA A 176 7.57 -11.09 19.53
C ALA A 176 8.65 -10.44 20.42
N ASN A 177 9.75 -9.96 19.82
CA ASN A 177 10.89 -9.37 20.52
C ASN A 177 11.06 -7.86 20.24
N LEU A 178 10.06 -7.19 19.68
CA LEU A 178 10.13 -5.75 19.46
C LEU A 178 10.01 -4.97 20.77
N SER A 179 10.71 -3.84 20.85
CA SER A 179 10.53 -2.89 21.96
C SER A 179 9.12 -2.31 21.97
N GLU A 180 8.61 -1.92 23.14
CA GLU A 180 7.30 -1.26 23.29
C GLU A 180 7.15 -0.03 22.38
N LYS A 181 8.23 0.75 22.21
CA LYS A 181 8.26 1.91 21.32
C LYS A 181 8.09 1.53 19.85
N ALA A 182 8.71 0.43 19.41
CA ALA A 182 8.56 -0.05 18.04
C ALA A 182 7.15 -0.62 17.81
N ALA A 183 6.65 -1.39 18.79
CA ALA A 183 5.29 -1.93 18.77
C ALA A 183 4.24 -0.83 18.70
N SER A 184 4.37 0.23 19.50
CA SER A 184 3.40 1.34 19.50
C SER A 184 3.35 2.09 18.17
N ILE A 185 4.48 2.23 17.46
CA ILE A 185 4.54 2.83 16.12
C ILE A 185 3.88 1.93 15.08
N LEU A 186 4.19 0.63 15.09
CA LEU A 186 3.61 -0.34 14.16
C LEU A 186 2.12 -0.56 14.36
N LEU A 187 1.57 -0.22 15.53
CA LEU A 187 0.14 -0.34 15.83
C LEU A 187 -0.65 0.96 15.62
N LEU A 188 0.00 2.07 15.25
CA LEU A 188 -0.70 3.30 14.88
C LEU A 188 -1.67 3.07 13.72
N SER A 189 -2.75 3.85 13.67
CA SER A 189 -3.77 3.72 12.61
C SER A 189 -3.26 4.12 11.22
N ASP A 190 -2.21 4.93 11.17
CA ASP A 190 -1.59 5.49 9.97
C ASP A 190 -0.32 4.74 9.54
N SER A 191 -0.03 3.58 10.14
CA SER A 191 1.08 2.71 9.73
C SER A 191 0.59 1.45 9.02
N SER A 192 1.39 0.98 8.05
CA SER A 192 1.18 -0.35 7.46
C SER A 192 1.63 -1.44 8.43
N LEU A 193 0.95 -2.57 8.42
CA LEU A 193 1.30 -3.75 9.23
C LEU A 193 1.26 -4.99 8.36
N GLU A 194 2.26 -5.86 8.49
CA GLU A 194 2.34 -7.13 7.78
C GLU A 194 2.25 -8.30 8.75
N GLY A 195 1.89 -9.48 8.26
CA GLY A 195 1.92 -10.68 9.06
C GLY A 195 1.42 -11.89 8.31
N SER A 196 1.00 -12.91 9.06
CA SER A 196 0.33 -14.06 8.49
C SER A 196 -1.16 -14.05 8.83
N TRP A 197 -2.05 -14.39 7.90
CA TRP A 197 -3.46 -14.64 8.22
C TRP A 197 -3.75 -16.12 8.56
N ARG A 198 -2.73 -17.00 8.50
CA ARG A 198 -2.90 -18.45 8.72
C ARG A 198 -3.49 -18.76 10.09
N ILE A 199 -4.67 -19.38 10.11
CA ILE A 199 -5.20 -19.98 11.33
C ILE A 199 -4.76 -21.45 11.37
N ARG A 200 -4.28 -21.89 12.53
CA ARG A 200 -3.88 -23.28 12.77
C ARG A 200 -5.09 -24.06 13.24
N ASP A 201 -5.32 -25.24 12.65
CA ASP A 201 -6.43 -26.13 13.05
C ASP A 201 -6.09 -27.01 14.25
N ASP A 202 -4.80 -27.11 14.61
CA ASP A 202 -4.29 -27.99 15.66
C ASP A 202 -4.18 -27.32 17.05
N VAL A 203 -4.66 -26.09 17.19
CA VAL A 203 -4.60 -25.32 18.42
C VAL A 203 -6.02 -24.95 18.86
N GLU A 204 -6.40 -25.35 20.08
CA GLU A 204 -7.73 -25.04 20.64
C GLU A 204 -7.89 -23.55 21.01
N GLU A 205 -6.78 -22.86 21.27
CA GLU A 205 -6.78 -21.46 21.66
C GLU A 205 -6.97 -20.55 20.43
N LEU A 206 -8.02 -19.71 20.48
CA LEU A 206 -8.30 -18.72 19.43
C LEU A 206 -7.10 -17.80 19.21
N ARG A 207 -6.71 -17.64 17.95
CA ARG A 207 -5.63 -16.73 17.55
C ARG A 207 -6.11 -15.26 17.57
N MET A 208 -7.29 -15.01 17.03
CA MET A 208 -7.87 -13.68 16.78
C MET A 208 -8.81 -13.27 17.93
N LYS A 209 -8.28 -13.22 19.16
CA LYS A 209 -9.07 -13.04 20.39
C LYS A 209 -9.74 -11.68 20.48
N ARG A 210 -9.04 -10.60 20.13
CA ARG A 210 -9.61 -9.24 20.21
C ARG A 210 -10.67 -9.05 19.15
N THR A 211 -10.40 -9.54 17.95
CA THR A 211 -11.33 -9.54 16.82
C THR A 211 -12.61 -10.28 17.18
N THR A 212 -12.48 -11.46 17.81
CA THR A 212 -13.62 -12.23 18.34
C THR A 212 -14.48 -11.40 19.29
N ARG A 213 -13.87 -10.69 20.26
CA ARG A 213 -14.61 -9.84 21.20
C ARG A 213 -15.35 -8.69 20.51
N VAL A 214 -14.75 -8.08 19.48
CA VAL A 214 -15.39 -7.01 18.70
C VAL A 214 -16.60 -7.55 17.95
N LEU A 215 -16.47 -8.71 17.29
CA LEU A 215 -17.59 -9.35 16.59
C LEU A 215 -18.72 -9.74 17.54
N GLN A 216 -18.39 -10.40 18.65
CA GLN A 216 -19.36 -10.76 19.68
C GLN A 216 -20.10 -9.53 20.21
N LYS A 217 -19.38 -8.47 20.58
CA LYS A 217 -20.01 -7.23 21.06
C LYS A 217 -20.92 -6.58 20.00
N ALA A 218 -20.55 -6.64 18.72
CA ALA A 218 -21.29 -5.99 17.65
C ALA A 218 -22.57 -6.73 17.25
N PHE A 219 -22.56 -8.07 17.33
CA PHE A 219 -23.65 -8.92 16.84
C PHE A 219 -24.37 -9.69 17.95
N GLN A 220 -24.00 -9.49 19.21
CA GLN A 220 -24.75 -10.01 20.35
C GLN A 220 -26.09 -9.27 20.42
N ASP A 221 -27.15 -10.01 20.12
CA ASP A 221 -28.53 -9.60 20.32
C ASP A 221 -29.16 -10.49 21.40
N ALA A 222 -30.23 -10.02 22.04
CA ALA A 222 -30.89 -10.72 23.14
C ALA A 222 -31.36 -12.13 22.75
N ASP A 223 -31.71 -12.33 21.48
CA ASP A 223 -32.22 -13.59 20.94
C ASP A 223 -31.16 -14.44 20.22
N ARG A 224 -29.90 -13.97 20.15
CA ARG A 224 -28.83 -14.66 19.42
C ARG A 224 -27.84 -15.31 20.40
N ASP A 225 -27.65 -16.61 20.26
CA ASP A 225 -26.60 -17.32 21.01
C ASP A 225 -25.22 -16.80 20.60
N ILE A 226 -24.40 -16.42 21.58
CA ILE A 226 -23.03 -15.95 21.38
C ILE A 226 -22.17 -16.98 20.62
N ALA A 227 -22.45 -18.27 20.80
CA ALA A 227 -21.75 -19.35 20.11
C ALA A 227 -22.05 -19.40 18.60
N SER A 228 -23.12 -18.74 18.15
CA SER A 228 -23.47 -18.63 16.72
C SER A 228 -22.79 -17.45 16.01
N ILE A 229 -22.17 -16.53 16.76
CA ILE A 229 -21.46 -15.38 16.19
C ILE A 229 -20.07 -15.85 15.76
N PRO A 230 -19.65 -15.59 14.50
CA PRO A 230 -18.33 -16.01 14.03
C PRO A 230 -17.22 -15.40 14.87
N THR A 231 -16.22 -16.21 15.20
CA THR A 231 -15.01 -15.75 15.84
C THR A 231 -14.12 -15.00 14.84
N GLY A 232 -13.10 -14.30 15.35
CA GLY A 232 -12.09 -13.71 14.49
C GLY A 232 -11.32 -14.75 13.66
N ASP A 233 -11.15 -15.97 14.19
CA ASP A 233 -10.53 -17.08 13.48
C ASP A 233 -11.44 -17.57 12.34
N ASP A 234 -12.75 -17.66 12.57
CA ASP A 234 -13.73 -18.01 11.55
C ASP A 234 -13.74 -16.99 10.41
N LEU A 235 -13.67 -15.70 10.73
CA LEU A 235 -13.56 -14.62 9.75
C LEU A 235 -12.31 -14.75 8.89
N PHE A 236 -11.14 -14.94 9.50
CA PHE A 236 -9.88 -15.09 8.77
C PHE A 236 -9.85 -16.38 7.94
N ARG A 237 -10.44 -17.48 8.43
CA ARG A 237 -10.62 -18.71 7.65
C ARG A 237 -11.57 -18.51 6.48
N ALA A 238 -12.67 -17.78 6.65
CA ALA A 238 -13.63 -17.50 5.59
C ALA A 238 -12.98 -16.68 4.46
N ILE A 239 -12.28 -15.60 4.80
CA ILE A 239 -11.53 -14.80 3.82
C ILE A 239 -10.41 -15.63 3.19
N GLY A 240 -9.64 -16.38 3.99
CA GLY A 240 -8.56 -17.23 3.50
C GLY A 240 -9.01 -18.32 2.52
N LYS A 241 -10.23 -18.85 2.66
CA LYS A 241 -10.82 -19.78 1.69
C LYS A 241 -10.99 -19.14 0.30
N LEU A 242 -11.30 -17.84 0.25
CA LEU A 242 -11.42 -17.09 -1.01
C LEU A 242 -10.08 -16.96 -1.73
N CYS A 243 -8.97 -16.88 -0.98
CA CYS A 243 -7.62 -16.86 -1.57
C CYS A 243 -7.28 -18.18 -2.28
N GLY A 244 -7.87 -19.30 -1.85
CA GLY A 244 -7.65 -20.63 -2.42
C GLY A 244 -6.67 -21.49 -1.62
N ARG A 245 -6.65 -22.79 -1.90
CA ARG A 245 -5.95 -23.80 -1.07
C ARG A 245 -4.41 -23.71 -1.11
N GLN A 246 -3.86 -23.14 -2.17
CA GLN A 246 -2.41 -23.00 -2.37
C GLN A 246 -1.94 -21.55 -2.21
N ALA A 247 -2.82 -20.70 -1.65
CA ALA A 247 -2.51 -19.32 -1.38
C ALA A 247 -1.29 -19.24 -0.46
N SER A 248 -0.59 -18.10 -0.52
CA SER A 248 0.34 -17.77 0.55
C SER A 248 -0.46 -17.57 1.84
N THR A 249 0.19 -17.14 2.92
CA THR A 249 -0.56 -16.72 4.11
C THR A 249 -0.26 -15.27 4.45
N HIS A 250 0.27 -14.51 3.50
CA HIS A 250 0.72 -13.15 3.73
C HIS A 250 -0.47 -12.21 3.86
N PHE A 251 -0.44 -11.41 4.92
CA PHE A 251 -1.41 -10.40 5.25
C PHE A 251 -0.73 -9.04 5.26
N ILE A 252 -1.38 -8.02 4.71
CA ILE A 252 -0.93 -6.63 4.80
C ILE A 252 -2.13 -5.72 5.07
N ASP A 253 -2.08 -4.94 6.15
CA ASP A 253 -2.91 -3.76 6.33
C ASP A 253 -2.17 -2.56 5.73
N ILE A 254 -2.69 -2.02 4.62
CA ILE A 254 -2.06 -0.95 3.86
C ILE A 254 -2.75 0.37 4.21
N PHE A 255 -2.04 1.22 4.95
CA PHE A 255 -2.42 2.62 5.09
C PHE A 255 -1.98 3.41 3.86
N GLY A 256 -2.95 3.87 3.08
CA GLY A 256 -2.68 4.67 1.89
C GLY A 256 -2.09 6.03 2.25
N VAL A 257 -1.27 6.58 1.37
CA VAL A 257 -0.85 7.97 1.45
C VAL A 257 -2.08 8.88 1.35
N GLN A 258 -2.29 9.68 2.38
CA GLN A 258 -3.30 10.72 2.39
C GLN A 258 -2.75 12.03 1.83
N ASP A 259 -3.64 12.96 1.51
CA ASP A 259 -3.33 14.37 1.24
C ASP A 259 -2.47 14.69 0.00
N ARG A 260 -2.34 13.72 -0.93
CA ARG A 260 -1.69 13.93 -2.23
C ARG A 260 -2.16 12.95 -3.26
N THR A 261 -2.01 13.34 -4.52
CA THR A 261 -2.13 12.44 -5.67
C THR A 261 -0.91 11.53 -5.75
N ILE A 262 -1.12 10.27 -6.10
CA ILE A 262 -0.06 9.26 -6.18
C ILE A 262 0.20 8.95 -7.65
N ASN A 263 1.47 8.91 -8.06
CA ASN A 263 1.83 8.40 -9.38
C ASN A 263 1.68 6.89 -9.38
N HIS A 264 1.10 6.33 -10.46
CA HIS A 264 0.98 4.89 -10.58
C HIS A 264 2.35 4.20 -10.63
N SER A 265 2.47 3.18 -9.80
CA SER A 265 3.48 2.14 -9.88
C SER A 265 2.76 0.85 -10.24
N TRP A 266 2.72 0.53 -11.54
CA TRP A 266 2.04 -0.66 -12.05
C TRP A 266 2.85 -1.90 -11.71
N HIS A 267 2.20 -2.90 -11.10
CA HIS A 267 2.87 -4.12 -10.70
C HIS A 267 1.94 -5.32 -10.64
N LEU A 268 2.56 -6.51 -10.61
CA LEU A 268 2.00 -7.74 -10.06
C LEU A 268 2.64 -7.97 -8.69
N ASP A 269 1.90 -8.58 -7.76
CA ASP A 269 2.39 -8.85 -6.41
C ASP A 269 3.53 -9.87 -6.40
N ALA A 270 3.39 -10.93 -7.17
CA ALA A 270 4.43 -11.96 -7.33
C ALA A 270 4.51 -12.51 -8.77
N GLY A 271 3.54 -12.20 -9.63
CA GLY A 271 3.38 -12.81 -10.95
C GLY A 271 3.07 -14.30 -10.89
N CYS A 272 2.36 -14.77 -9.85
CA CYS A 272 2.00 -16.19 -9.73
C CYS A 272 0.62 -16.39 -9.09
N SER A 273 -0.10 -17.42 -9.54
CA SER A 273 -1.41 -17.80 -8.97
C SER A 273 -1.55 -19.32 -8.92
N PRO A 274 -0.76 -20.00 -8.05
CA PRO A 274 -0.72 -21.46 -7.99
C PRO A 274 -2.13 -22.03 -7.71
N GLY A 275 -2.55 -23.02 -8.48
CA GLY A 275 -3.90 -23.61 -8.33
C GLY A 275 -5.05 -22.62 -8.50
N GLY A 276 -4.84 -21.49 -9.20
CA GLY A 276 -5.85 -20.45 -9.39
C GLY A 276 -6.09 -19.59 -8.15
N CYS A 277 -5.14 -19.52 -7.22
CA CYS A 277 -5.26 -18.69 -6.03
C CYS A 277 -5.43 -17.20 -6.37
N ARG A 278 -6.13 -16.50 -5.48
CA ARG A 278 -6.57 -15.13 -5.66
C ARG A 278 -5.99 -14.24 -4.56
N THR A 279 -5.68 -13.00 -4.93
CA THR A 279 -5.51 -11.91 -3.99
C THR A 279 -6.91 -11.43 -3.58
N VAL A 280 -7.13 -11.26 -2.28
CA VAL A 280 -8.37 -10.71 -1.72
C VAL A 280 -8.05 -9.39 -1.03
N LEU A 281 -8.74 -8.34 -1.44
CA LEU A 281 -8.65 -7.01 -0.86
C LEU A 281 -9.92 -6.72 -0.06
N TRP A 282 -9.79 -6.31 1.20
CA TRP A 282 -10.89 -5.86 2.05
C TRP A 282 -10.79 -4.34 2.26
N GLY A 283 -11.76 -3.61 1.74
CA GLY A 283 -11.80 -2.15 1.77
C GLY A 283 -12.38 -1.58 3.06
N PHE A 284 -11.68 -0.62 3.68
CA PHE A 284 -12.17 0.12 4.85
C PHE A 284 -12.42 1.60 4.49
N PRO A 285 -13.65 2.00 4.14
CA PRO A 285 -13.96 3.38 3.83
C PRO A 285 -13.91 4.28 5.08
N PRO A 286 -13.58 5.59 4.91
CA PRO A 286 -13.43 6.52 6.03
C PRO A 286 -14.76 6.98 6.62
N GLU A 287 -15.82 7.01 5.80
CA GLU A 287 -17.13 7.52 6.18
C GLU A 287 -18.17 6.41 6.22
N LYS A 288 -19.21 6.58 7.03
CA LYS A 288 -20.40 5.71 7.00
C LYS A 288 -21.08 5.81 5.64
N ASP A 289 -21.66 4.70 5.20
CA ASP A 289 -22.46 4.61 3.96
C ASP A 289 -21.71 5.13 2.72
N TYR A 290 -20.38 5.02 2.71
CA TYR A 290 -19.56 5.49 1.62
C TYR A 290 -19.86 4.70 0.34
N SER A 291 -20.00 5.43 -0.78
CA SER A 291 -20.08 4.87 -2.12
C SER A 291 -19.21 5.70 -3.06
N GLY A 292 -18.28 5.06 -3.76
CA GLY A 292 -17.36 5.72 -4.68
C GLY A 292 -16.01 5.02 -4.84
N CYS A 293 -15.12 5.61 -5.65
CA CYS A 293 -13.77 5.10 -5.92
C CYS A 293 -12.77 5.46 -4.81
N GLY A 294 -11.50 5.05 -4.97
CA GLY A 294 -10.41 5.40 -4.06
C GLY A 294 -10.26 4.51 -2.82
N VAL A 295 -11.17 3.55 -2.62
CA VAL A 295 -11.01 2.51 -1.58
C VAL A 295 -10.13 1.37 -2.07
N PHE A 296 -10.39 0.84 -3.26
CA PHE A 296 -9.59 -0.23 -3.86
C PHE A 296 -8.45 0.31 -4.73
N SER A 297 -7.49 -0.55 -5.00
CA SER A 297 -6.44 -0.29 -6.00
C SER A 297 -7.04 -0.19 -7.39
N HIS A 298 -6.43 0.62 -8.26
CA HIS A 298 -6.73 0.57 -9.70
C HIS A 298 -6.31 -0.78 -10.26
N VAL A 299 -7.05 -1.26 -11.25
CA VAL A 299 -6.81 -2.56 -11.88
C VAL A 299 -6.86 -2.43 -13.40
N VAL A 300 -6.04 -3.23 -14.07
CA VAL A 300 -5.96 -3.33 -15.53
C VAL A 300 -6.02 -4.81 -15.88
N SER A 301 -7.11 -5.23 -16.51
CA SER A 301 -7.30 -6.64 -16.90
C SER A 301 -6.41 -6.98 -18.08
N LEU A 302 -5.59 -8.01 -17.96
CA LEU A 302 -4.64 -8.41 -18.99
C LEU A 302 -5.27 -9.33 -20.02
N LYS A 303 -4.93 -9.09 -21.30
CA LYS A 303 -5.35 -9.95 -22.41
C LYS A 303 -4.83 -11.38 -22.28
N LYS A 304 -3.61 -11.53 -21.74
CA LYS A 304 -2.94 -12.80 -21.46
C LYS A 304 -2.49 -12.84 -20.02
N GLN A 305 -2.46 -14.04 -19.44
CA GLN A 305 -1.82 -14.24 -18.14
C GLN A 305 -0.35 -13.82 -18.21
N CYS A 306 0.10 -13.05 -17.23
CA CYS A 306 1.50 -12.64 -17.08
C CYS A 306 2.11 -13.38 -15.89
N LEU A 307 3.10 -14.21 -16.17
CA LEU A 307 3.74 -15.10 -15.21
C LEU A 307 5.19 -14.64 -14.98
N ALA A 308 5.57 -14.62 -13.70
CA ALA A 308 6.96 -14.45 -13.31
C ALA A 308 7.80 -15.64 -13.78
N PRO A 309 9.08 -15.43 -14.14
CA PRO A 309 9.96 -16.54 -14.46
C PRO A 309 10.15 -17.46 -13.24
N PRO A 310 10.45 -18.77 -13.41
CA PRO A 310 10.60 -19.71 -12.31
C PRO A 310 11.67 -19.34 -11.26
N SER A 311 12.62 -18.50 -11.65
CA SER A 311 13.69 -17.98 -10.79
C SER A 311 13.28 -16.76 -9.96
N HIS A 312 12.10 -16.16 -10.22
CA HIS A 312 11.64 -14.95 -9.53
C HIS A 312 11.30 -15.23 -8.07
N ASN A 313 11.67 -14.31 -7.19
CA ASN A 313 11.34 -14.40 -5.78
C ASN A 313 9.85 -14.09 -5.58
N ARG A 314 9.09 -15.05 -5.06
CA ARG A 314 7.64 -14.89 -4.82
C ARG A 314 7.27 -13.81 -3.80
N MET A 315 8.25 -13.31 -3.04
CA MET A 315 8.05 -12.20 -2.11
C MET A 315 8.32 -10.83 -2.75
N GLU A 316 8.75 -10.78 -4.01
CA GLU A 316 9.08 -9.55 -4.72
C GLU A 316 8.04 -9.25 -5.80
N PRO A 317 7.60 -7.99 -5.94
CA PRO A 317 6.69 -7.60 -6.99
C PRO A 317 7.37 -7.57 -8.36
N LEU A 318 6.58 -7.80 -9.42
CA LEU A 318 6.99 -7.51 -10.79
C LEU A 318 6.63 -6.07 -11.13
N LEU A 319 7.63 -5.20 -11.27
CA LEU A 319 7.44 -3.77 -11.52
C LEU A 319 7.46 -3.44 -13.01
N PHE A 320 6.54 -2.55 -13.41
CA PHE A 320 6.44 -2.05 -14.78
C PHE A 320 6.60 -0.52 -14.79
N GLU A 321 7.65 -0.04 -15.46
CA GLU A 321 7.89 1.39 -15.68
C GLU A 321 7.14 1.87 -16.92
N GLY A 322 6.57 3.08 -16.86
CA GLY A 322 5.82 3.70 -17.95
C GLY A 322 4.38 4.00 -17.56
N SER A 323 3.50 4.18 -18.55
CA SER A 323 2.10 4.53 -18.33
C SER A 323 1.17 3.57 -19.05
N VAL A 324 0.15 3.09 -18.35
CA VAL A 324 -1.01 2.44 -18.96
C VAL A 324 -1.96 3.53 -19.47
N PRO A 325 -2.49 3.45 -20.71
CA PRO A 325 -3.47 4.41 -21.19
C PRO A 325 -4.76 4.37 -20.38
N GLU A 326 -5.33 5.55 -20.15
CA GLU A 326 -6.50 5.77 -19.28
C GLU A 326 -7.70 4.87 -19.59
N ASP A 327 -7.96 4.60 -20.88
CA ASP A 327 -9.09 3.78 -21.33
C ASP A 327 -9.03 2.33 -20.81
N PHE A 328 -7.86 1.82 -20.43
CA PHE A 328 -7.66 0.47 -19.90
C PHE A 328 -7.70 0.40 -18.37
N ILE A 329 -7.70 1.55 -17.69
CA ILE A 329 -7.64 1.62 -16.23
C ILE A 329 -9.05 1.52 -15.67
N VAL A 330 -9.31 0.49 -14.87
CA VAL A 330 -10.52 0.38 -14.06
C VAL A 330 -10.23 0.93 -12.67
N ARG A 331 -11.16 1.73 -12.15
CA ARG A 331 -11.14 2.27 -10.77
C ARG A 331 -12.27 1.61 -9.99
N PRO A 332 -12.02 0.47 -9.32
CA PRO A 332 -13.10 -0.30 -8.72
C PRO A 332 -13.87 0.55 -7.70
N PRO A 333 -15.18 0.77 -7.89
CA PRO A 333 -15.99 1.46 -6.90
C PRO A 333 -16.10 0.62 -5.63
N TYR A 334 -16.43 1.29 -4.54
CA TYR A 334 -16.86 0.67 -3.30
C TYR A 334 -18.32 1.03 -3.06
N GLU A 335 -19.09 0.06 -2.59
CA GLU A 335 -20.42 0.24 -2.01
C GLU A 335 -20.73 -0.93 -1.07
N LYS A 336 -21.83 -0.82 -0.32
CA LYS A 336 -22.32 -1.92 0.51
C LYS A 336 -22.60 -3.15 -0.38
N GLY A 337 -22.07 -4.31 0.01
CA GLY A 337 -22.08 -5.54 -0.77
C GLY A 337 -20.83 -5.74 -1.64
N MET A 338 -19.94 -4.76 -1.70
CA MET A 338 -18.67 -4.79 -2.45
C MET A 338 -17.47 -4.57 -1.52
N GLU A 339 -17.54 -5.08 -0.27
CA GLU A 339 -16.48 -4.87 0.70
C GLU A 339 -15.19 -5.63 0.39
N LEU A 340 -15.31 -6.77 -0.30
CA LEU A 340 -14.20 -7.60 -0.75
C LEU A 340 -14.05 -7.49 -2.27
N LEU A 341 -12.83 -7.27 -2.75
CA LEU A 341 -12.45 -7.33 -4.16
C LEU A 341 -11.41 -8.43 -4.35
N MET A 342 -11.59 -9.28 -5.34
CA MET A 342 -10.76 -10.46 -5.57
C MET A 342 -10.27 -10.51 -7.01
N TYR A 343 -9.02 -10.90 -7.23
CA TYR A 343 -8.47 -11.15 -8.57
C TYR A 343 -7.34 -12.18 -8.49
N ARG A 344 -7.00 -12.81 -9.62
CA ARG A 344 -5.75 -13.57 -9.72
C ARG A 344 -4.62 -12.61 -10.06
N ASP A 345 -3.52 -12.71 -9.32
CA ASP A 345 -2.36 -11.83 -9.53
C ASP A 345 -1.87 -11.85 -10.98
N ILE A 346 -1.82 -13.03 -11.61
CA ILE A 346 -1.33 -13.20 -13.01
C ILE A 346 -2.21 -12.54 -14.08
N ASP A 347 -3.42 -12.11 -13.73
CA ASP A 347 -4.41 -11.59 -14.68
C ASP A 347 -4.54 -10.06 -14.65
N VAL A 348 -4.01 -9.42 -13.60
CA VAL A 348 -4.34 -8.03 -13.28
C VAL A 348 -3.10 -7.27 -12.88
N LEU A 349 -2.72 -6.28 -13.70
CA LEU A 349 -1.83 -5.22 -13.23
C LEU A 349 -2.61 -4.32 -12.30
N HIS A 350 -1.99 -3.91 -11.20
CA HIS A 350 -2.63 -3.01 -10.26
C HIS A 350 -1.70 -1.91 -9.77
N SER A 351 -2.32 -0.85 -9.26
CA SER A 351 -1.62 0.27 -8.64
C SER A 351 -2.48 0.94 -7.58
N ALA A 352 -1.85 1.75 -6.72
CA ALA A 352 -2.59 2.60 -5.81
C ALA A 352 -3.54 3.53 -6.59
N PRO A 353 -4.71 3.90 -6.00
CA PRO A 353 -5.61 4.84 -6.64
C PRO A 353 -4.97 6.22 -6.78
N ASP A 354 -5.50 7.04 -7.71
CA ASP A 354 -5.04 8.42 -7.93
C ASP A 354 -5.04 9.21 -6.61
N VAL A 355 -6.11 9.03 -5.86
CA VAL A 355 -6.32 9.52 -4.50
C VAL A 355 -6.89 8.38 -3.68
N ALA A 356 -6.20 8.01 -2.61
CA ALA A 356 -6.72 7.07 -1.63
C ALA A 356 -7.74 7.76 -0.73
N TYR A 357 -8.95 7.22 -0.65
CA TYR A 357 -10.00 7.70 0.24
C TYR A 357 -10.53 6.52 1.05
N ARG A 358 -9.67 6.07 1.98
CA ARG A 358 -9.84 4.88 2.81
C ARG A 358 -9.05 5.04 4.10
N THR A 359 -9.51 4.40 5.17
CA THR A 359 -8.69 4.23 6.37
C THR A 359 -7.67 3.12 6.17
N SER A 360 -7.99 2.12 5.35
CA SER A 360 -7.13 1.00 5.03
C SER A 360 -7.66 0.21 3.83
N ILE A 361 -6.76 -0.56 3.23
CA ILE A 361 -7.11 -1.76 2.50
C ILE A 361 -6.31 -2.92 3.11
N MET A 362 -6.99 -4.01 3.48
CA MET A 362 -6.32 -5.22 3.92
C MET A 362 -6.18 -6.18 2.76
N ARG A 363 -4.96 -6.68 2.54
CA ARG A 363 -4.64 -7.62 1.46
C ARG A 363 -4.32 -9.00 2.03
N PHE A 364 -4.94 -10.02 1.45
CA PHE A 364 -4.72 -11.43 1.74
C PHE A 364 -4.25 -12.11 0.45
N MET A 365 -3.13 -12.81 0.51
CA MET A 365 -2.52 -13.53 -0.62
C MET A 365 -2.16 -14.94 -0.22
#